data_AF-A0A5P9CWN8-F1
#
_entry.id   AF-A0A5P9CWN8-F1
#
_cell.length_a   1.000
_cell.length_b   1.000
_cell.length_c   1.000
_cell.angle_alpha   90.00
_cell.angle_beta   90.00
_cell.angle_gamma   90.00
#
_symmetry.space_group_name_H-M   'P 1'
#
loop_
_entity.id
_entity.type
_entity.pdbx_description
1 polymer ?
#
loop_
_entity_poly.entity_id
_entity_poly.type
_entity_poly.pdbx_seq_one_letter_code
_entity_poly.pdbx_strand_id
1 'polypeptide(L)' 'MSLFDEDVPKKPEADPITVGEDLSRHSENDLNERIEALREEINRTQKELEQRGTIRDAANSFFQK' A
#
# COMPACT_ATOMS: atom_id res chain seq x y z
N MET A 1 -12.58 -37.93 0.55
CA MET A 1 -11.85 -37.04 1.47
C MET A 1 -10.99 -36.14 0.59
N SER A 2 -11.12 -34.82 0.51
CA SER A 2 -11.85 -33.85 1.34
C SER A 2 -12.42 -32.78 0.40
N LEU A 3 -13.74 -32.58 0.43
CA LEU A 3 -14.50 -31.57 -0.33
C LEU A 3 -14.72 -30.28 0.49
N PHE A 4 -13.88 -30.06 1.51
CA PHE A 4 -14.14 -29.09 2.58
C PHE A 4 -13.12 -27.95 2.68
N ASP A 5 -12.30 -27.72 1.66
CA ASP A 5 -11.27 -26.66 1.70
C ASP A 5 -11.55 -25.47 0.77
N GLU A 6 -12.67 -25.47 0.04
CA GLU A 6 -12.99 -24.41 -0.94
C GLU A 6 -13.89 -23.28 -0.41
N ASP A 7 -14.40 -23.36 0.82
CA ASP A 7 -15.30 -22.35 1.42
C ASP A 7 -14.63 -21.57 2.55
N VAL A 8 -13.39 -21.10 2.34
CA VAL A 8 -12.86 -20.00 3.17
C VAL A 8 -13.42 -18.71 2.59
N PRO A 9 -14.39 -18.03 3.24
CA PRO A 9 -14.85 -16.73 2.78
C PRO A 9 -13.64 -15.80 2.77
N LYS A 10 -13.20 -15.41 1.57
CA LYS A 10 -12.18 -14.38 1.39
C LYS A 10 -12.69 -13.16 2.13
N LYS A 11 -11.97 -12.76 3.18
CA LYS A 11 -12.28 -11.55 3.94
C LYS A 11 -12.47 -10.44 2.90
N PRO A 12 -13.61 -9.73 2.90
CA PRO A 12 -13.84 -8.66 1.93
C PRO A 12 -12.63 -7.73 1.99
N GLU A 13 -12.01 -7.50 0.83
CA GLU A 13 -10.93 -6.53 0.70
C GLU A 13 -11.47 -5.22 1.28
N ALA A 14 -10.73 -4.63 2.22
CA ALA A 14 -11.14 -3.38 2.83
C ALA A 14 -11.36 -2.35 1.71
N ASP A 15 -12.43 -1.56 1.83
CA ASP A 15 -12.77 -0.57 0.82
C ASP A 15 -11.55 0.32 0.52
N PRO A 16 -11.27 0.60 -0.77
CA PRO A 16 -10.10 1.35 -1.15
C PRO A 16 -10.16 2.78 -0.59
N ILE A 17 -9.12 3.16 0.17
CA ILE A 17 -8.95 4.49 0.75
C ILE A 17 -8.73 5.51 -0.38
N THR A 18 -9.61 6.50 -0.51
CA THR A 18 -9.50 7.57 -1.53
C THR A 18 -9.06 8.88 -0.90
N VAL A 19 -7.93 9.44 -1.34
CA VAL A 19 -7.44 10.73 -0.84
C VAL A 19 -8.41 11.84 -1.22
N GLY A 20 -8.87 12.61 -0.22
CA GLY A 20 -9.82 13.71 -0.42
C GLY A 20 -11.29 13.34 -0.26
N GLU A 21 -11.61 12.12 0.16
CA GLU A 21 -12.99 11.75 0.51
C GLU A 21 -13.49 12.46 1.78
N ASP A 22 -14.82 12.53 1.94
CA ASP A 22 -15.45 13.10 3.12
C ASP A 22 -15.25 12.18 4.35
N LEU A 23 -14.62 12.74 5.38
CA LEU A 23 -14.31 12.05 6.63
C LEU A 23 -15.38 12.24 7.71
N SER A 24 -16.42 13.03 7.46
CA SER A 24 -17.44 13.40 8.47
C SER A 24 -18.16 12.22 9.12
N ARG A 25 -18.19 11.06 8.43
CA ARG A 25 -18.87 9.83 8.89
C ARG A 25 -17.95 8.81 9.54
N HIS A 26 -16.65 9.04 9.56
CA HIS A 26 -15.68 8.12 10.14
C HIS A 26 -15.59 8.32 11.65
N SER A 27 -15.53 7.23 12.40
CA SER A 27 -15.22 7.29 13.83
C SER A 27 -13.74 7.59 14.06
N GLU A 28 -13.35 7.95 15.29
CA GLU A 28 -11.96 8.17 15.66
C GLU A 28 -11.09 6.92 15.40
N ASN A 29 -11.63 5.71 15.64
CA ASN A 29 -10.93 4.47 15.35
C ASN A 29 -10.74 4.28 13.83
N ASP A 30 -11.80 4.51 13.04
CA ASP A 30 -11.72 4.40 11.57
C ASP A 30 -10.69 5.38 10.99
N LEU A 31 -10.61 6.59 11.54
CA LEU A 31 -9.61 7.57 11.14
C LEU A 31 -8.18 7.12 11.50
N ASN A 32 -7.98 6.51 12.66
CA ASN A 32 -6.68 5.96 13.04
C ASN A 32 -6.25 4.81 12.13
N GLU A 33 -7.14 3.84 11.87
CA GLU A 33 -6.88 2.73 10.95
C GLU A 33 -6.55 3.23 9.54
N ARG A 34 -7.30 4.22 9.06
CA ARG A 34 -7.06 4.90 7.78
C ARG A 34 -5.68 5.57 7.73
N ILE A 35 -5.29 6.28 8.80
CA ILE A 35 -3.98 6.96 8.87
C ILE A 35 -2.84 5.94 8.77
N GLU A 36 -2.93 4.84 9.51
CA GLU A 36 -1.89 3.81 9.48
C GLU A 36 -1.77 3.15 8.11
N ALA A 37 -2.90 2.81 7.47
CA ALA A 37 -2.90 2.27 6.11
C ALA A 37 -2.28 3.24 5.09
N LEU A 38 -2.59 4.54 5.17
CA LEU A 38 -1.99 5.56 4.30
C LEU A 38 -0.49 5.73 4.54
N ARG A 39 -0.02 5.62 5.79
CA ARG A 39 1.41 5.68 6.12
C ARG A 39 2.17 4.49 5.55
N GLU A 40 1.62 3.29 5.67
CA GLU A 40 2.18 2.09 5.05
C GLU A 40 2.30 2.26 3.53
N GLU A 41 1.27 2.83 2.90
CA GLU A 41 1.28 3.08 1.46
C GLU A 41 2.33 4.12 1.05
N ILE A 42 2.48 5.20 1.83
CA ILE A 42 3.55 6.20 1.62
C ILE A 42 4.91 5.54 1.73
N ASN A 43 5.17 4.74 2.76
CA ASN A 43 6.44 4.04 2.96
C ASN A 43 6.74 3.07 1.79
N ARG A 44 5.73 2.31 1.34
CA ARG A 44 5.85 1.42 0.18
C ARG A 44 6.23 2.20 -1.08
N THR A 45 5.54 3.31 -1.33
CA THR A 45 5.78 4.17 -2.49
C THR A 45 7.17 4.80 -2.43
N GLN A 46 7.62 5.27 -1.26
CA GLN A 46 8.96 5.82 -1.06
C GLN A 46 10.03 4.77 -1.31
N LYS A 47 9.87 3.55 -0.79
CA LYS A 47 10.81 2.45 -1.02
C LYS A 47 10.94 2.10 -2.51
N GLU A 48 9.82 2.04 -3.22
CA GLU A 48 9.80 1.80 -4.66
C GLU A 48 10.50 2.93 -5.43
N LEU A 49 10.29 4.19 -5.01
CA LEU A 49 10.97 5.36 -5.59
C LEU A 49 12.48 5.31 -5.37
N GLU A 50 12.93 4.98 -4.15
CA GLU A 50 14.35 4.84 -3.81
C GLU A 50 15.03 3.73 -4.64
N GLN A 51 14.36 2.58 -4.79
CA GLN A 51 14.83 1.49 -5.65
C GLN A 51 14.98 1.94 -7.11
N ARG A 52 14.01 2.70 -7.63
CA ARG A 52 14.10 3.23 -9.00
C ARG A 52 15.18 4.30 -9.15
N GLY A 53 15.37 5.14 -8.13
CA GLY A 53 16.44 6.16 -8.09
C GLY A 53 17.82 5.53 -8.08
N THR A 54 18.04 4.54 -7.21
CA THR A 54 19.30 3.79 -7.12
C THR A 54 19.64 3.05 -8.42
N ILE A 55 18.64 2.47 -9.10
CA ILE A 55 18.83 1.89 -10.44
C ILE A 55 19.28 2.96 -11.45
N ARG A 56 18.66 4.15 -11.43
CA ARG A 56 19.03 5.25 -12.32
C ARG A 56 20.45 5.75 -12.07
N ASP A 57 20.84 5.90 -10.81
CA ASP A 57 22.16 6.41 -10.44
C ASP A 57 23.27 5.39 -10.71
N ALA A 58 22.99 4.09 -10.49
CA ALA A 58 23.89 3.00 -10.89
C ALA A 58 24.08 2.94 -12.42
N ALA A 59 23.00 3.13 -13.19
CA ALA A 59 23.09 3.21 -14.65
C ALA A 59 23.92 4.42 -15.09
N ASN A 60 23.68 5.60 -14.53
CA ASN A 60 24.43 6.82 -14.87
C ASN A 60 25.93 6.70 -14.58
N SER A 61 26.31 6.03 -13.49
CA SER A 61 27.72 5.77 -13.14
C SER A 61 28.41 4.81 -14.12
N PHE A 62 27.66 3.90 -14.75
CA PHE A 62 28.16 2.99 -15.78
C PHE A 62 28.37 3.68 -17.13
N PHE A 63 27.51 4.66 -17.48
CA PHE A 63 27.58 5.39 -18.76
C PHE A 63 28.51 6.61 -18.76
N GLN A 64 29.02 7.05 -17.60
CA GLN A 64 29.95 8.19 -17.48
C GLN A 64 31.43 7.78 -17.29
N LYS A 65 31.80 6.51 -17.52
CA LYS A 65 33.19 6.06 -17.60
C LYS A 65 33.68 5.92 -19.04
#